data_AF-A0A7X5VLP9-F1
#
_entry.id   AF-A0A7X5VLP9-F1
#
_cell.length_a   1.000
_cell.length_b   1.000
_cell.length_c   1.000
_cell.angle_alpha   90.00
_cell.angle_beta   90.00
_cell.angle_gamma   90.00
#
_symmetry.space_group_name_H-M   'P 1'
#
loop_
_entity.id
_entity.type
_entity.pdbx_description
1 polymer ?
#
loop_
_entity_poly.entity_id
_entity_poly.type
_entity_poly.pdbx_seq_one_letter_code
_entity_poly.pdbx_strand_id
1 'polypeptide(L)'
;MGEVQGPALKHAELAIRQAKKHRVSLLRGLLLVAVGALLIQPGGREGGAAALMLIVAYSISNVVLFLLPDRLVQTLRFELVIGAFDLLLVGLGLQLSGMTATALPISVALMVLVVALGNYRAHTVAGAAAIGALHSWLVLGQGRGSEVAWQLALQMLFLCSVALYYGSLASEIHKSLRRDQNSDLKHKELSTLVEILDAVTSSLDVQRVSRTIVNKITEVIPAMRCSMLLINEDKTRCYVMASHDDPEVEMLEIDLKKYPEIRCAIETRDRVLIRDVNMDPMMADVRQLLEQLHFQSIMVVPMTFANDVLGTLCLKTARVNKPFTQAEVNFCTVVARASANALKNALLHKRVLEQASINRETGQKLSTLLDQSPDLIVTTDM
;
A
#
# COMPACT_ATOMS: atom_id res chain seq x y z
N MET A 1 22.38 8.75 -19.17
CA MET A 1 23.27 7.98 -18.25
C MET A 1 22.53 6.75 -17.72
N GLY A 2 22.29 5.73 -18.55
CA GLY A 2 21.32 4.67 -18.25
C GLY A 2 21.80 3.22 -18.34
N GLU A 3 23.11 2.93 -18.35
CA GLU A 3 23.59 1.59 -18.76
C GLU A 3 24.47 0.80 -17.77
N VAL A 4 24.74 1.27 -16.54
CA VAL A 4 25.73 0.59 -15.68
C VAL A 4 25.14 -0.33 -14.59
N GLN A 5 23.81 -0.36 -14.38
CA GLN A 5 23.19 -1.22 -13.34
C GLN A 5 22.62 -2.57 -13.84
N GLY A 6 22.66 -2.85 -15.15
CA GLY A 6 21.98 -4.00 -15.77
C GLY A 6 22.49 -5.42 -15.44
N PRO A 7 23.81 -5.70 -15.36
CA PRO A 7 24.29 -7.08 -15.21
C PRO A 7 24.19 -7.58 -13.76
N ALA A 8 24.57 -6.76 -12.77
CA ALA A 8 24.52 -7.13 -11.36
C ALA A 8 23.09 -7.40 -10.87
N LEU A 9 22.11 -6.59 -11.32
CA LEU A 9 20.70 -6.77 -10.99
C LEU A 9 20.14 -8.08 -11.58
N LYS A 10 20.47 -8.38 -12.85
CA LYS A 10 20.07 -9.64 -13.51
C LYS A 10 20.65 -10.87 -12.82
N HIS A 11 21.91 -10.82 -12.38
CA HIS A 11 22.53 -11.92 -11.63
C HIS A 11 21.88 -12.13 -10.26
N ALA A 12 21.56 -11.05 -9.54
CA ALA A 12 20.87 -11.14 -8.25
C ALA A 12 19.45 -11.72 -8.40
N GLU A 13 18.69 -11.28 -9.41
CA GLU A 13 17.37 -11.84 -9.71
C GLU A 13 17.44 -13.33 -10.05
N LEU A 14 18.42 -13.74 -10.87
CA LEU A 14 18.61 -15.14 -11.22
C LEU A 14 18.91 -16.00 -9.98
N ALA A 15 19.77 -15.51 -9.09
CA ALA A 15 20.14 -16.21 -7.85
C ALA A 15 18.94 -16.38 -6.91
N ILE A 16 18.10 -15.35 -6.77
CA ILE A 16 16.87 -15.42 -5.96
C ILE A 16 15.89 -16.46 -6.51
N ARG A 17 15.72 -16.49 -7.84
CA ARG A 17 14.84 -17.44 -8.53
C ARG A 17 15.30 -18.88 -8.35
N GLN A 18 16.60 -19.13 -8.51
CA GLN A 18 17.20 -20.44 -8.29
C GLN A 18 17.08 -20.89 -6.83
N ALA A 19 17.33 -19.99 -5.87
CA ALA A 19 17.18 -20.29 -4.45
C ALA A 19 15.74 -20.68 -4.07
N LYS A 20 14.74 -20.00 -4.65
CA LYS A 20 13.33 -20.33 -4.43
C LYS A 20 12.99 -21.73 -4.96
N LYS A 21 13.34 -22.00 -6.22
CA LYS A 21 13.09 -23.31 -6.87
C LYS A 21 13.77 -24.45 -6.10
N HIS A 22 15.01 -24.25 -5.68
CA HIS A 22 15.74 -25.23 -4.87
C HIS A 22 15.07 -25.50 -3.52
N ARG A 23 14.63 -24.44 -2.82
CA ARG A 23 13.92 -24.56 -1.54
C ARG A 23 12.60 -25.34 -1.66
N VAL A 24 11.80 -25.09 -2.70
CA VAL A 24 10.54 -25.83 -2.91
C VAL A 24 10.83 -27.30 -3.17
N SER A 25 11.83 -27.61 -4.02
CA SER A 25 12.19 -29.00 -4.33
C SER A 25 12.72 -29.76 -3.11
N LEU A 26 13.51 -29.10 -2.25
CA LEU A 26 14.00 -29.70 -1.01
C LEU A 26 12.86 -30.04 -0.05
N LEU A 27 11.91 -29.12 0.15
CA LEU A 27 10.77 -29.35 1.03
C LEU A 27 9.82 -30.44 0.49
N ARG A 28 9.59 -30.49 -0.83
CA ARG A 28 8.86 -31.59 -1.48
C ARG A 28 9.58 -32.93 -1.33
N GLY A 29 10.91 -32.93 -1.45
CA GLY A 29 11.73 -34.13 -1.22
C GLY A 29 11.63 -34.65 0.22
N LEU A 30 11.64 -33.75 1.20
CA LEU A 30 11.44 -34.10 2.62
C LEU A 30 10.04 -34.68 2.86
N LEU A 31 9.00 -34.09 2.27
CA LEU A 31 7.64 -34.61 2.33
C LEU A 31 7.51 -35.99 1.67
N LEU A 32 8.15 -36.19 0.51
CA LEU A 32 8.22 -37.48 -0.17
C LEU A 32 8.85 -38.57 0.70
N VAL A 33 10.00 -38.29 1.32
CA VAL A 33 10.68 -39.23 2.22
C VAL A 33 9.77 -39.59 3.40
N ALA A 34 9.07 -38.61 3.97
CA ALA A 34 8.16 -38.84 5.08
C ALA A 34 6.92 -39.68 4.68
N VAL A 35 6.33 -39.43 3.50
CA VAL A 35 5.24 -40.28 2.95
C VAL A 35 5.74 -41.70 2.68
N GLY A 36 6.93 -41.84 2.09
CA GLY A 36 7.54 -43.15 1.84
C GLY A 36 7.77 -43.94 3.11
N ALA A 37 8.26 -43.28 4.17
CA ALA A 37 8.47 -43.91 5.48
C ALA A 37 7.16 -44.41 6.13
N LEU A 38 6.02 -43.74 5.88
CA LEU A 38 4.71 -44.22 6.31
C LEU A 38 4.24 -45.45 5.51
N LEU A 39 4.53 -45.50 4.20
CA LEU A 39 4.11 -46.59 3.32
C LEU A 39 4.85 -47.90 3.57
N ILE A 40 6.09 -47.86 4.10
CA ILE A 40 6.94 -49.04 4.33
C ILE A 40 6.60 -49.76 5.66
N GLN A 41 5.63 -49.26 6.45
CA GLN A 41 5.30 -49.89 7.75
C GLN A 41 4.73 -51.32 7.59
N PRO A 42 5.18 -52.28 8.43
CA PRO A 42 4.96 -53.74 8.25
C PRO A 42 3.50 -54.24 8.45
N GLY A 43 2.50 -53.36 8.44
CA GLY A 43 1.08 -53.71 8.65
C GLY A 43 0.19 -53.69 7.39
N GLY A 44 0.65 -53.13 6.26
CA GLY A 44 -0.17 -52.95 5.05
C GLY A 44 -0.02 -54.08 4.04
N ARG A 45 -0.80 -55.16 4.17
CA ARG A 45 -0.60 -56.40 3.39
C ARG A 45 -1.16 -56.40 1.95
N GLU A 46 -1.71 -55.30 1.42
CA GLU A 46 -2.35 -55.31 0.08
C GLU A 46 -1.88 -54.20 -0.89
N GLY A 47 -0.91 -53.35 -0.52
CA GLY A 47 -0.60 -52.13 -1.29
C GLY A 47 0.81 -51.98 -1.87
N GLY A 48 1.71 -52.96 -1.73
CA GLY A 48 3.16 -52.76 -1.97
C GLY A 48 3.53 -52.22 -3.36
N ALA A 49 2.93 -52.75 -4.43
CA ALA A 49 3.17 -52.29 -5.79
C ALA A 49 2.62 -50.87 -6.03
N ALA A 50 1.42 -50.57 -5.52
CA ALA A 50 0.80 -49.25 -5.64
C ALA A 50 1.58 -48.18 -4.84
N ALA A 51 2.09 -48.53 -3.66
CA ALA A 51 2.93 -47.67 -2.84
C ALA A 51 4.25 -47.31 -3.55
N LEU A 52 4.92 -48.30 -4.16
CA LEU A 52 6.10 -48.07 -4.98
C LEU A 52 5.80 -47.18 -6.19
N MET A 53 4.69 -47.41 -6.89
CA MET A 53 4.26 -46.56 -8.01
C MET A 53 4.02 -45.11 -7.57
N LEU A 54 3.41 -44.89 -6.39
CA LEU A 54 3.19 -43.55 -5.85
C LEU A 54 4.50 -42.83 -5.52
N ILE A 55 5.45 -43.51 -4.88
CA ILE A 55 6.78 -42.95 -4.56
C ILE A 55 7.52 -42.59 -5.84
N VAL A 56 7.48 -43.46 -6.85
CA VAL A 56 8.10 -43.21 -8.17
C VAL A 56 7.43 -42.02 -8.86
N ALA A 57 6.09 -41.96 -8.88
CA ALA A 57 5.35 -40.85 -9.47
C ALA A 57 5.66 -39.51 -8.78
N TYR A 58 5.73 -39.48 -7.45
CA TYR A 58 6.11 -38.29 -6.70
C TYR A 58 7.57 -37.91 -7.01
N SER A 59 8.49 -38.88 -7.03
CA SER A 59 9.91 -38.65 -7.36
C SER A 59 10.07 -38.03 -8.74
N ILE A 60 9.35 -38.56 -9.74
CA ILE A 60 9.29 -37.98 -11.10
C ILE A 60 8.74 -36.56 -11.04
N SER A 61 7.65 -36.30 -10.31
CA SER A 61 7.10 -34.95 -10.16
C SER A 61 8.09 -33.96 -9.53
N ASN A 62 8.95 -34.40 -8.61
CA ASN A 62 9.99 -33.55 -8.02
C ASN A 62 11.14 -33.27 -9.00
N VAL A 63 11.51 -34.24 -9.84
CA VAL A 63 12.51 -34.05 -10.92
C VAL A 63 11.97 -33.14 -12.02
N VAL A 64 10.72 -33.33 -12.44
CA VAL A 64 10.05 -32.48 -13.44
C VAL A 64 10.02 -31.02 -13.00
N LEU A 65 9.80 -30.75 -11.71
CA LEU A 65 9.88 -29.39 -11.15
C LEU A 65 11.24 -28.73 -11.41
N PHE A 66 12.34 -29.50 -11.37
CA PHE A 66 13.68 -29.01 -11.63
C PHE A 66 13.93 -28.69 -13.11
N LEU A 67 13.31 -29.46 -14.01
CA LEU A 67 13.41 -29.28 -15.46
C LEU A 67 12.54 -28.13 -16.00
N LEU A 68 11.50 -27.73 -15.27
CA LEU A 68 10.59 -26.67 -15.71
C LEU A 68 11.27 -25.29 -15.76
N PRO A 69 10.93 -24.43 -16.74
CA PRO A 69 11.43 -23.06 -16.82
C PRO A 69 11.09 -22.24 -15.58
N ASP A 70 12.06 -21.47 -15.08
CA ASP A 70 11.90 -20.69 -13.84
C ASP A 70 10.75 -19.69 -13.90
N ARG A 71 10.38 -19.22 -15.10
CA ARG A 71 9.25 -18.28 -15.31
C ARG A 71 7.91 -18.89 -14.92
N LEU A 72 7.70 -20.18 -15.15
CA LEU A 72 6.46 -20.89 -14.82
C LEU A 72 6.36 -21.12 -13.31
N VAL A 73 7.45 -21.59 -12.71
CA VAL A 73 7.54 -21.98 -11.30
C VAL A 73 7.30 -20.81 -10.33
N GLN A 74 7.54 -19.58 -10.79
CA GLN A 74 7.36 -18.37 -9.98
C GLN A 74 5.95 -17.82 -9.95
N THR A 75 5.04 -18.36 -10.77
CA THR A 75 3.67 -17.87 -10.80
C THR A 75 2.88 -18.38 -9.60
N LEU A 76 2.06 -17.51 -8.99
CA LEU A 76 1.17 -17.89 -7.90
C LEU A 76 0.24 -19.07 -8.29
N ARG A 77 -0.22 -19.09 -9.55
CA ARG A 77 -1.03 -20.19 -10.09
C ARG A 77 -0.30 -21.52 -10.03
N PHE A 78 0.98 -21.55 -10.40
CA PHE A 78 1.77 -22.78 -10.34
C PHE A 78 1.98 -23.26 -8.90
N GLU A 79 2.23 -22.35 -7.96
CA GLU A 79 2.35 -22.69 -6.52
C GLU A 79 1.06 -23.28 -5.94
N LEU A 80 -0.10 -22.76 -6.33
CA LEU A 80 -1.39 -23.32 -5.91
C LEU A 80 -1.64 -24.71 -6.53
N VAL A 81 -1.34 -24.87 -7.82
CA VAL A 81 -1.51 -26.15 -8.52
C VAL A 81 -0.59 -27.23 -7.94
N ILE A 82 0.69 -26.92 -7.70
CA ILE A 82 1.63 -27.90 -7.14
C ILE A 82 1.28 -28.25 -5.70
N GLY A 83 0.84 -27.28 -4.88
CA GLY A 83 0.37 -27.53 -3.52
C GLY A 83 -0.87 -28.42 -3.48
N ALA A 84 -1.84 -28.19 -4.36
CA ALA A 84 -3.04 -29.03 -4.48
C ALA A 84 -2.70 -30.45 -4.95
N PHE A 85 -1.78 -30.57 -5.92
CA PHE A 85 -1.28 -31.85 -6.40
C PHE A 85 -0.57 -32.64 -5.29
N ASP A 86 0.30 -32.01 -4.53
CA ASP A 86 1.00 -32.66 -3.42
C ASP A 86 0.03 -33.03 -2.27
N LEU A 87 -1.04 -32.27 -2.06
CA LEU A 87 -2.09 -32.61 -1.09
C LEU A 87 -2.85 -33.88 -1.51
N LEU A 88 -3.16 -34.00 -2.80
CA LEU A 88 -3.77 -35.20 -3.35
C LEU A 88 -2.83 -36.41 -3.21
N LEU A 89 -1.53 -36.26 -3.50
CA LEU A 89 -0.54 -37.33 -3.33
C LEU A 89 -0.38 -37.75 -1.86
N VAL A 90 -0.35 -36.80 -0.93
CA VAL A 90 -0.34 -37.09 0.51
C VAL A 90 -1.59 -37.85 0.92
N GLY A 91 -2.78 -37.44 0.43
CA GLY A 91 -4.03 -38.15 0.65
C GLY A 91 -4.01 -39.59 0.15
N LEU A 92 -3.54 -39.82 -1.08
CA LEU A 92 -3.36 -41.16 -1.64
C LEU A 92 -2.33 -41.98 -0.84
N GLY A 93 -1.25 -41.36 -0.39
CA GLY A 93 -0.24 -42.01 0.46
C GLY A 93 -0.84 -42.49 1.79
N LEU A 94 -1.67 -41.68 2.43
CA LEU A 94 -2.40 -42.05 3.65
C LEU A 94 -3.44 -43.15 3.39
N GLN A 95 -4.04 -43.17 2.19
CA GLN A 95 -4.97 -44.22 1.80
C GLN A 95 -4.26 -45.57 1.63
N LEU A 96 -3.16 -45.58 0.88
CA LEU A 96 -2.37 -46.78 0.61
C LEU A 96 -1.63 -47.32 1.85
N SER A 97 -1.30 -46.46 2.83
CA SER A 97 -0.71 -46.90 4.09
C SER A 97 -1.71 -47.62 5.01
N GLY A 98 -3.01 -47.64 4.66
CA GLY A 98 -4.06 -48.25 5.49
C GLY A 98 -4.37 -47.44 6.76
N MET A 99 -3.88 -46.21 6.87
CA MET A 99 -4.04 -45.37 8.06
C MET A 99 -5.30 -44.49 8.03
N THR A 100 -6.20 -44.71 7.07
CA THR A 100 -7.42 -43.91 6.87
C THR A 100 -8.36 -43.92 8.06
N ALA A 101 -8.41 -45.03 8.80
CA ALA A 101 -9.22 -45.18 10.01
C ALA A 101 -8.53 -44.68 11.29
N THR A 102 -7.33 -44.09 11.19
CA THR A 102 -6.59 -43.56 12.35
C THR A 102 -6.83 -42.05 12.53
N ALA A 103 -6.33 -41.46 13.62
CA ALA A 103 -6.38 -40.01 13.83
C ALA A 103 -5.50 -39.20 12.84
N LEU A 104 -4.58 -39.85 12.11
CA LEU A 104 -3.56 -39.19 11.29
C LEU A 104 -4.12 -38.31 10.16
N PRO A 105 -5.12 -38.73 9.35
CA PRO A 105 -5.68 -37.89 8.29
C PRO A 105 -6.33 -36.61 8.84
N ILE A 106 -7.00 -36.71 9.99
CA ILE A 106 -7.61 -35.57 10.67
C ILE A 106 -6.51 -34.61 11.16
N SER A 107 -5.45 -35.14 11.78
CA SER A 107 -4.29 -34.34 12.20
C SER A 107 -3.62 -33.62 11.02
N VAL A 108 -3.49 -34.26 9.86
CA VAL A 108 -2.96 -33.65 8.63
C VAL A 108 -3.89 -32.54 8.12
N ALA A 109 -5.19 -32.79 8.05
CA ALA A 109 -6.15 -31.79 7.60
C ALA A 109 -6.14 -30.55 8.51
N LEU A 110 -6.11 -30.77 9.83
CA LEU A 110 -6.06 -29.71 10.82
C LEU A 110 -4.71 -28.96 10.76
N MET A 111 -3.61 -29.68 10.50
CA MET A 111 -2.28 -29.10 10.28
C MET A 111 -2.29 -28.15 9.09
N VAL A 112 -2.77 -28.61 7.94
CA VAL A 112 -2.85 -27.77 6.72
C VAL A 112 -3.74 -26.55 6.96
N LEU A 113 -4.88 -26.72 7.64
CA LEU A 113 -5.80 -25.63 7.95
C LEU A 113 -5.15 -24.55 8.84
N VAL A 114 -4.54 -24.95 9.96
CA VAL A 114 -3.92 -24.02 10.91
C VAL A 114 -2.73 -23.30 10.28
N VAL A 115 -1.96 -24.02 9.47
CA VAL A 115 -0.85 -23.46 8.72
C VAL A 115 -1.32 -22.48 7.64
N ALA A 116 -2.42 -22.77 6.96
CA ALA A 116 -3.02 -21.89 5.96
C ALA A 116 -3.60 -20.60 6.58
N LEU A 117 -4.19 -20.69 7.77
CA LEU A 117 -4.75 -19.53 8.50
C LEU A 117 -3.70 -18.68 9.22
N GLY A 118 -2.48 -19.20 9.41
CA GLY A 118 -1.44 -18.53 10.16
C GLY A 118 -0.88 -17.30 9.43
N ASN A 119 -1.36 -16.11 9.80
CA ASN A 119 -0.88 -14.83 9.26
C ASN A 119 0.60 -14.51 9.60
N TYR A 120 1.16 -15.15 10.63
CA TYR A 120 2.53 -14.95 11.08
C TYR A 120 3.23 -16.28 11.34
N ARG A 121 4.55 -16.30 11.12
CA ARG A 121 5.41 -17.47 11.37
C ARG A 121 5.30 -18.03 12.79
N ALA A 122 5.05 -17.17 13.78
CA ALA A 122 4.89 -17.59 15.18
C ALA A 122 3.60 -18.41 15.38
N HIS A 123 2.48 -17.97 14.78
CA HIS A 123 1.20 -18.69 14.89
C HIS A 123 1.21 -20.01 14.13
N THR A 124 1.86 -20.07 12.96
CA THR A 124 2.01 -21.34 12.22
C THR A 124 2.81 -22.38 13.01
N VAL A 125 3.87 -21.96 13.71
CA VAL A 125 4.70 -22.87 14.53
C VAL A 125 3.96 -23.30 15.78
N ALA A 126 3.33 -22.37 16.51
CA ALA A 126 2.56 -22.69 17.71
C ALA A 126 1.38 -23.62 17.39
N GLY A 127 0.68 -23.35 16.28
CA GLY A 127 -0.39 -24.19 15.78
C GLY A 127 0.10 -25.60 15.42
N ALA A 128 1.19 -25.72 14.67
CA ALA A 128 1.76 -27.03 14.33
C ALA A 128 2.18 -27.83 15.57
N ALA A 129 2.78 -27.17 16.57
CA ALA A 129 3.15 -27.79 17.84
C ALA A 129 1.93 -28.30 18.63
N ALA A 130 0.85 -27.50 18.68
CA ALA A 130 -0.39 -27.90 19.35
C ALA A 130 -1.03 -29.13 18.69
N ILE A 131 -1.00 -29.20 17.36
CA ILE A 131 -1.56 -30.34 16.60
C ILE A 131 -0.72 -31.59 16.80
N GLY A 132 0.62 -31.46 16.77
CA GLY A 132 1.51 -32.57 17.08
C GLY A 132 1.30 -33.11 18.50
N ALA A 133 1.11 -32.23 19.47
CA ALA A 133 0.80 -32.61 20.85
C ALA A 133 -0.56 -33.31 20.97
N LEU A 134 -1.59 -32.77 20.32
CA LEU A 134 -2.93 -33.38 20.29
C LEU A 134 -2.90 -34.77 19.64
N HIS A 135 -2.19 -34.91 18.52
CA HIS A 135 -2.03 -36.19 17.83
C HIS A 135 -1.30 -37.22 18.71
N SER A 136 -0.23 -36.80 19.37
CA SER A 136 0.52 -37.65 20.31
C SER A 136 -0.36 -38.11 21.47
N TRP A 137 -1.17 -37.21 22.05
CA TRP A 137 -2.10 -37.53 23.13
C TRP A 137 -3.19 -38.53 22.68
N LEU A 138 -3.76 -38.34 21.49
CA LEU A 138 -4.77 -39.25 20.92
C LEU A 138 -4.21 -40.66 20.69
N VAL A 139 -2.98 -40.78 20.17
CA VAL A 139 -2.36 -42.08 19.89
C VAL A 139 -1.90 -42.78 21.18
N LEU A 140 -1.35 -42.05 22.15
CA LEU A 140 -0.98 -42.60 23.46
C LEU A 140 -2.20 -43.06 24.27
N GLY A 141 -3.34 -42.36 24.14
CA GLY A 141 -4.61 -42.73 24.78
C GLY A 141 -5.22 -44.05 24.27
N GLN A 142 -4.77 -44.59 23.13
CA GLN A 142 -5.26 -45.85 22.56
C GLN A 142 -4.56 -47.11 23.10
N GLY A 143 -3.64 -46.99 24.06
CA GLY A 143 -3.20 -48.11 24.92
C GLY A 143 -2.47 -49.26 24.21
N ARG A 144 -1.48 -48.98 23.35
CA ARG A 144 -0.63 -50.01 22.70
C ARG A 144 0.83 -49.89 23.16
N GLY A 145 1.54 -51.02 23.27
CA GLY A 145 2.87 -51.17 23.91
C GLY A 145 4.07 -50.50 23.21
N SER A 146 5.28 -51.04 23.37
CA SER A 146 6.56 -50.43 22.92
C SER A 146 6.66 -50.14 21.41
N GLU A 147 5.92 -50.88 20.57
CA GLU A 147 5.80 -50.66 19.11
C GLU A 147 5.23 -49.27 18.74
N VAL A 148 4.48 -48.63 19.64
CA VAL A 148 3.85 -47.32 19.40
C VAL A 148 4.87 -46.19 19.34
N ALA A 149 6.00 -46.30 20.05
CA ALA A 149 6.98 -45.22 20.13
C ALA A 149 7.64 -44.94 18.76
N TRP A 150 8.04 -45.99 18.04
CA TRP A 150 8.62 -45.85 16.70
C TRP A 150 7.58 -45.37 15.68
N GLN A 151 6.34 -45.87 15.78
CA GLN A 151 5.25 -45.44 14.90
C GLN A 151 4.88 -43.97 15.11
N LEU A 152 4.81 -43.51 16.35
CA LEU A 152 4.61 -42.11 16.73
C LEU A 152 5.73 -41.22 16.19
N ALA A 153 6.99 -41.62 16.31
CA ALA A 153 8.12 -40.84 15.80
C ALA A 153 8.03 -40.60 14.29
N LEU A 154 7.66 -41.63 13.52
CA LEU A 154 7.45 -41.52 12.06
C LEU A 154 6.27 -40.59 11.73
N GLN A 155 5.15 -40.72 12.44
CA GLN A 155 3.99 -39.84 12.25
C GLN A 155 4.31 -38.38 12.59
N MET A 156 5.09 -38.13 13.65
CA MET A 156 5.51 -36.78 14.03
C MET A 156 6.49 -36.19 13.01
N LEU A 157 7.43 -36.98 12.49
CA LEU A 157 8.33 -36.55 11.42
C LEU A 157 7.56 -36.18 10.15
N PHE A 158 6.53 -36.96 9.83
CA PHE A 158 5.61 -36.66 8.73
C PHE A 158 4.78 -35.40 8.97
N LEU A 159 4.17 -35.23 10.15
CA LEU A 159 3.42 -34.02 10.48
C LEU A 159 4.30 -32.76 10.46
N CYS A 160 5.55 -32.86 10.95
CA CYS A 160 6.54 -31.79 10.83
C CYS A 160 6.86 -31.47 9.36
N SER A 161 7.01 -32.50 8.52
CA SER A 161 7.25 -32.35 7.08
C SER A 161 6.10 -31.61 6.38
N VAL A 162 4.86 -32.00 6.69
CA VAL A 162 3.64 -31.32 6.22
C VAL A 162 3.63 -29.87 6.70
N ALA A 163 3.87 -29.62 7.99
CA ALA A 163 3.87 -28.27 8.55
C ALA A 163 4.91 -27.36 7.90
N LEU A 164 6.13 -27.85 7.68
CA LEU A 164 7.21 -27.09 7.04
C LEU A 164 6.90 -26.79 5.57
N TYR A 165 6.38 -27.77 4.82
CA TYR A 165 6.07 -27.60 3.41
C TYR A 165 4.91 -26.62 3.21
N TYR A 166 3.74 -26.92 3.78
CA TYR A 166 2.56 -26.06 3.62
C TYR A 166 2.73 -24.71 4.32
N GLY A 167 3.55 -24.62 5.36
CA GLY A 167 3.83 -23.34 6.03
C GLY A 167 4.74 -22.44 5.21
N SER A 168 5.71 -23.05 4.51
CA SER A 168 6.48 -22.32 3.52
C SER A 168 5.60 -21.83 2.36
N LEU A 169 4.72 -22.69 1.86
CA LEU A 169 3.80 -22.37 0.75
C LEU A 169 2.81 -21.26 1.14
N ALA A 170 2.12 -21.41 2.28
CA ALA A 170 1.19 -20.41 2.80
C ALA A 170 1.89 -19.08 3.07
N SER A 171 3.10 -19.08 3.63
CA SER A 171 3.86 -17.85 3.85
C SER A 171 4.23 -17.15 2.54
N GLU A 172 4.52 -17.89 1.48
CA GLU A 172 4.87 -17.32 0.18
C GLU A 172 3.62 -16.72 -0.52
N ILE A 173 2.50 -17.43 -0.47
CA ILE A 173 1.19 -16.96 -0.97
C ILE A 173 0.77 -15.66 -0.26
N HIS A 174 0.88 -15.59 1.06
CA HIS A 174 0.56 -14.37 1.80
C HIS A 174 1.48 -13.21 1.42
N LYS A 175 2.77 -13.47 1.13
CA LYS A 175 3.71 -12.44 0.68
C LYS A 175 3.39 -11.94 -0.72
N SER A 176 3.03 -12.83 -1.65
CA SER A 176 2.65 -12.42 -3.02
C SER A 176 1.39 -11.58 -3.01
N LEU A 177 0.36 -12.01 -2.29
CA LEU A 177 -0.90 -11.24 -2.17
C LEU A 177 -0.68 -9.84 -1.58
N ARG A 178 0.18 -9.72 -0.55
CA ARG A 178 0.53 -8.41 0.02
C ARG A 178 1.33 -7.53 -0.94
N ARG A 179 2.20 -8.11 -1.78
CA ARG A 179 2.95 -7.35 -2.79
C ARG A 179 2.02 -6.79 -3.85
N ASP A 180 1.08 -7.60 -4.34
CA ASP A 180 0.12 -7.18 -5.35
C ASP A 180 -0.76 -6.05 -4.82
N GLN A 181 -1.34 -6.19 -3.62
CA GLN A 181 -2.12 -5.13 -2.98
C GLN A 181 -1.32 -3.83 -2.83
N ASN A 182 -0.05 -3.92 -2.42
CA ASN A 182 0.78 -2.73 -2.25
C ASN A 182 1.18 -2.10 -3.60
N SER A 183 1.29 -2.90 -4.66
CA SER A 183 1.52 -2.40 -6.02
C SER A 183 0.30 -1.66 -6.53
N ASP A 184 -0.91 -2.21 -6.33
CA ASP A 184 -2.16 -1.58 -6.73
C ASP A 184 -2.40 -0.25 -6.00
N LEU A 185 -2.15 -0.22 -4.69
CA LEU A 185 -2.21 1.02 -3.91
C LEU A 185 -1.25 2.08 -4.44
N LYS A 186 0.01 1.71 -4.71
CA LYS A 186 1.00 2.63 -5.29
C LYS A 186 0.63 3.11 -6.69
N HIS A 187 0.10 2.23 -7.54
CA HIS A 187 -0.38 2.62 -8.87
C HIS A 187 -1.54 3.60 -8.77
N LYS A 188 -2.48 3.38 -7.85
CA LYS A 188 -3.57 4.31 -7.58
C LYS A 188 -3.05 5.66 -7.08
N GLU A 189 -2.14 5.67 -6.10
CA GLU A 189 -1.49 6.89 -5.60
C GLU A 189 -0.80 7.67 -6.73
N LEU A 190 -0.04 6.98 -7.60
CA LEU A 190 0.68 7.60 -8.72
C LEU A 190 -0.29 8.12 -9.79
N SER A 191 -1.35 7.38 -10.11
CA SER A 191 -2.39 7.80 -11.05
C SER A 191 -3.09 9.06 -10.55
N THR A 192 -3.47 9.10 -9.28
CA THR A 192 -4.08 10.29 -8.68
C THR A 192 -3.12 11.49 -8.69
N LEU A 193 -1.83 11.26 -8.45
CA LEU A 193 -0.81 12.31 -8.54
C LEU A 193 -0.71 12.87 -9.97
N VAL A 194 -0.70 12.01 -10.99
CA VAL A 194 -0.70 12.41 -12.40
C VAL A 194 -1.99 13.18 -12.75
N GLU A 195 -3.16 12.69 -12.35
CA GLU A 195 -4.44 13.41 -12.56
C GLU A 195 -4.45 14.78 -11.90
N ILE A 196 -3.89 14.91 -10.69
CA ILE A 196 -3.72 16.19 -10.00
C ILE A 196 -2.80 17.11 -10.79
N LEU A 197 -1.67 16.62 -11.29
CA LEU A 197 -0.73 17.38 -12.11
C LEU A 197 -1.35 17.82 -13.45
N ASP A 198 -2.13 16.96 -14.08
CA ASP A 198 -2.84 17.28 -15.32
C ASP A 198 -3.90 18.34 -15.07
N ALA A 199 -4.73 18.20 -14.03
CA ALA A 199 -5.71 19.22 -13.65
C ALA A 199 -5.05 20.58 -13.34
N VAL A 200 -3.89 20.54 -12.67
CA VAL A 200 -3.04 21.70 -12.36
C VAL A 200 -2.54 22.41 -13.61
N THR A 201 -2.23 21.67 -14.68
CA THR A 201 -1.66 22.23 -15.92
C THR A 201 -2.72 22.59 -16.96
N SER A 202 -3.91 21.98 -16.92
CA SER A 202 -4.93 22.11 -17.96
C SER A 202 -5.94 23.24 -17.76
N SER A 203 -5.95 23.88 -16.58
CA SER A 203 -6.93 24.92 -16.25
C SER A 203 -6.24 26.19 -15.75
N LEU A 204 -6.53 27.31 -16.43
CA LEU A 204 -6.16 28.66 -15.99
C LEU A 204 -7.12 29.20 -14.92
N ASP A 205 -8.21 28.47 -14.66
CA ASP A 205 -9.16 28.77 -13.59
C ASP A 205 -8.65 28.18 -12.27
N VAL A 206 -8.11 29.10 -11.47
CA VAL A 206 -7.54 28.89 -10.14
C VAL A 206 -8.53 28.13 -9.25
N GLN A 207 -9.82 28.53 -9.22
CA GLN A 207 -10.84 27.96 -8.34
C GLN A 207 -11.19 26.53 -8.72
N ARG A 208 -11.38 26.27 -10.02
CA ARG A 208 -11.67 24.93 -10.51
C ARG A 208 -10.53 23.96 -10.19
N VAL A 209 -9.28 24.38 -10.41
CA VAL A 209 -8.08 23.58 -10.08
C VAL A 209 -8.04 23.24 -8.60
N SER A 210 -8.18 24.23 -7.72
CA SER A 210 -8.12 24.00 -6.28
C SER A 210 -9.22 23.06 -5.77
N ARG A 211 -10.46 23.18 -6.30
CA ARG A 211 -11.55 22.23 -5.97
C ARG A 211 -11.22 20.81 -6.41
N THR A 212 -10.71 20.63 -7.62
CA THR A 212 -10.29 19.30 -8.10
C THR A 212 -9.20 18.71 -7.21
N ILE A 213 -8.21 19.52 -6.82
CA ILE A 213 -7.11 19.07 -5.96
C ILE A 213 -7.62 18.60 -4.59
N VAL A 214 -8.43 19.41 -3.88
CA VAL A 214 -8.92 19.02 -2.55
C VAL A 214 -9.78 17.77 -2.60
N ASN A 215 -10.61 17.60 -3.64
CA ASN A 215 -11.43 16.39 -3.84
C ASN A 215 -10.56 15.16 -4.11
N LYS A 216 -9.52 15.29 -4.94
CA LYS A 216 -8.61 14.17 -5.23
C LYS A 216 -7.77 13.77 -4.02
N ILE A 217 -7.40 14.73 -3.18
CA ILE A 217 -6.71 14.43 -1.92
C ILE A 217 -7.61 13.61 -0.99
N THR A 218 -8.89 13.94 -0.86
CA THR A 218 -9.81 13.20 0.02
C THR A 218 -10.18 11.80 -0.49
N GLU A 219 -10.06 11.54 -1.81
CA GLU A 219 -10.14 10.19 -2.38
C GLU A 219 -8.99 9.26 -1.92
N VAL A 220 -7.80 9.81 -1.66
CA VAL A 220 -6.61 9.07 -1.22
C VAL A 220 -6.50 9.02 0.30
N ILE A 221 -6.77 10.16 0.96
CA ILE A 221 -6.67 10.31 2.40
C ILE A 221 -8.06 10.67 2.95
N PRO A 222 -8.79 9.70 3.52
CA PRO A 222 -10.07 9.97 4.16
C PRO A 222 -9.89 11.01 5.27
N ALA A 223 -10.44 12.21 5.04
CA ALA A 223 -10.41 13.35 5.94
C ALA A 223 -11.82 13.96 6.03
N MET A 224 -12.16 14.55 7.18
CA MET A 224 -13.44 15.22 7.35
C MET A 224 -13.47 16.55 6.61
N ARG A 225 -12.33 17.24 6.59
CA ARG A 225 -12.16 18.50 5.87
C ARG A 225 -10.79 18.52 5.23
N CYS A 226 -10.75 18.85 3.96
CA CYS A 226 -9.53 19.21 3.25
C CYS A 226 -9.76 20.57 2.62
N SER A 227 -8.95 21.56 2.99
CA SER A 227 -9.05 22.91 2.48
C SER A 227 -7.71 23.40 1.95
N MET A 228 -7.79 24.20 0.90
CA MET A 228 -6.66 24.90 0.31
C MET A 228 -6.81 26.39 0.61
N LEU A 229 -5.79 26.96 1.21
CA LEU A 229 -5.76 28.35 1.63
C LEU A 229 -4.72 29.12 0.84
N LEU A 230 -5.08 30.33 0.41
CA LEU A 230 -4.21 31.29 -0.26
C LEU A 230 -3.85 32.41 0.72
N ILE A 231 -2.60 32.86 0.68
CA ILE A 231 -2.12 33.97 1.50
C ILE A 231 -1.81 35.14 0.57
N ASN A 232 -2.14 36.35 1.01
CA ASN A 232 -1.78 37.55 0.25
C ASN A 232 -0.25 37.79 0.26
N GLU A 233 0.28 38.57 -0.69
CA GLU A 233 1.71 38.91 -0.78
C GLU A 233 2.25 39.53 0.53
N ASP A 234 1.44 40.35 1.21
CA ASP A 234 1.78 40.97 2.49
C ASP A 234 1.70 40.02 3.71
N LYS A 235 1.26 38.77 3.52
CA LYS A 235 1.07 37.75 4.57
C LYS A 235 0.15 38.13 5.73
N THR A 236 -0.63 39.19 5.56
CA THR A 236 -1.58 39.70 6.55
C THR A 236 -2.96 39.08 6.46
N ARG A 237 -3.35 38.62 5.27
CA ARG A 237 -4.67 38.05 4.99
C ARG A 237 -4.55 36.64 4.42
N CYS A 238 -5.48 35.79 4.83
CA CYS A 238 -5.56 34.41 4.38
C CYS A 238 -7.00 34.12 3.93
N TYR A 239 -7.13 33.46 2.79
CA TYR A 239 -8.41 33.16 2.15
C TYR A 239 -8.54 31.66 1.94
N VAL A 240 -9.68 31.08 2.32
CA VAL A 240 -10.03 29.71 1.94
C VAL A 240 -10.45 29.73 0.49
N MET A 241 -9.65 29.08 -0.35
CA MET A 241 -9.83 29.11 -1.79
C MET A 241 -10.69 27.95 -2.29
N ALA A 242 -10.58 26.80 -1.62
CA ALA A 242 -11.43 25.65 -1.84
C ALA A 242 -11.51 24.82 -0.56
N SER A 243 -12.66 24.18 -0.31
CA SER A 243 -12.83 23.19 0.74
C SER A 243 -13.65 22.01 0.22
N HIS A 244 -13.25 20.80 0.56
CA HIS A 244 -13.95 19.58 0.15
C HIS A 244 -15.37 19.50 0.73
N ASP A 245 -15.55 19.96 1.97
CA ASP A 245 -16.81 19.90 2.70
C ASP A 245 -17.76 21.08 2.43
N ASP A 246 -17.27 22.10 1.73
CA ASP A 246 -18.06 23.25 1.27
C ASP A 246 -17.64 23.60 -0.16
N PRO A 247 -18.26 22.98 -1.19
CA PRO A 247 -17.88 23.18 -2.59
C PRO A 247 -18.14 24.60 -3.13
N GLU A 248 -19.03 25.35 -2.48
CA GLU A 248 -19.40 26.72 -2.87
C GLU A 248 -18.50 27.77 -2.22
N VAL A 249 -17.61 27.38 -1.30
CA VAL A 249 -16.67 28.31 -0.69
C VAL A 249 -15.75 28.91 -1.74
N GLU A 250 -15.66 30.23 -1.74
CA GLU A 250 -14.81 30.97 -2.68
C GLU A 250 -14.21 32.18 -1.98
N MET A 251 -12.87 32.19 -1.86
CA MET A 251 -12.09 33.30 -1.31
C MET A 251 -12.59 33.83 0.04
N LEU A 252 -13.03 32.93 0.93
CA LEU A 252 -13.50 33.29 2.26
C LEU A 252 -12.33 33.76 3.14
N GLU A 253 -12.35 35.02 3.56
CA GLU A 253 -11.31 35.58 4.44
C GLU A 253 -11.40 34.96 5.85
N ILE A 254 -10.25 34.55 6.38
CA ILE A 254 -10.13 33.98 7.72
C ILE A 254 -9.12 34.73 8.58
N ASP A 255 -9.40 34.80 9.88
CA ASP A 255 -8.47 35.33 10.88
C ASP A 255 -7.48 34.24 11.31
N LEU A 256 -6.20 34.38 10.89
CA LEU A 256 -5.10 33.47 11.24
C LEU A 256 -4.87 33.32 12.75
N LYS A 257 -5.36 34.24 13.59
CA LYS A 257 -5.29 34.08 15.05
C LYS A 257 -6.05 32.84 15.53
N LYS A 258 -7.14 32.49 14.84
CA LYS A 258 -7.98 31.32 15.14
C LYS A 258 -7.41 30.01 14.59
N TYR A 259 -6.30 30.06 13.85
CA TYR A 259 -5.67 28.90 13.19
C TYR A 259 -4.16 28.85 13.47
N PRO A 260 -3.74 28.62 14.73
CA PRO A 260 -2.33 28.56 15.10
C PRO A 260 -1.52 27.52 14.32
N GLU A 261 -2.15 26.41 13.88
CA GLU A 261 -1.53 25.38 13.06
C GLU A 261 -1.14 25.88 11.66
N ILE A 262 -2.00 26.73 11.07
CA ILE A 262 -1.78 27.31 9.75
C ILE A 262 -0.70 28.38 9.85
N ARG A 263 -0.78 29.24 10.87
CA ARG A 263 0.23 30.27 11.14
C ARG A 263 1.63 29.66 11.31
N CYS A 264 1.75 28.62 12.13
CA CYS A 264 3.04 27.94 12.34
C CYS A 264 3.61 27.35 11.04
N ALA A 265 2.78 26.72 10.20
CA ALA A 265 3.23 26.16 8.91
C ALA A 265 3.73 27.26 7.95
N ILE A 266 3.12 28.44 7.98
CA ILE A 266 3.53 29.59 7.16
C ILE A 266 4.86 30.16 7.65
N GLU A 267 5.00 30.36 8.97
CA GLU A 267 6.19 30.95 9.60
C GLU A 267 7.41 30.03 9.47
N THR A 268 7.24 28.75 9.77
CA THR A 268 8.33 27.75 9.73
C THR A 268 8.66 27.31 8.30
N ARG A 269 7.73 27.50 7.36
CA ARG A 269 7.77 26.93 6.00
C ARG A 269 7.89 25.40 5.98
N ASP A 270 7.50 24.75 7.06
CA ASP A 270 7.48 23.29 7.17
C ASP A 270 6.08 22.79 7.53
N ARG A 271 5.88 21.50 7.35
CA ARG A 271 4.64 20.82 7.66
C ARG A 271 4.39 20.81 9.18
N VAL A 272 3.14 20.98 9.57
CA VAL A 272 2.68 20.88 10.95
C VAL A 272 1.77 19.66 11.08
N LEU A 273 2.08 18.79 12.05
CA LEU A 273 1.35 17.54 12.30
C LEU A 273 0.86 17.53 13.75
N ILE A 274 -0.44 17.67 13.93
CA ILE A 274 -1.11 17.60 15.23
C ILE A 274 -1.74 16.22 15.34
N ARG A 275 -1.22 15.42 16.26
CA ARG A 275 -1.66 14.03 16.46
C ARG A 275 -2.96 13.94 17.26
N ASP A 276 -3.12 14.83 18.23
CA ASP A 276 -4.29 14.91 19.09
C ASP A 276 -4.56 16.38 19.44
N VAL A 277 -5.62 16.94 18.88
CA VAL A 277 -6.06 18.33 19.09
C VAL A 277 -6.34 18.62 20.57
N ASN A 278 -6.80 17.63 21.34
CA ASN A 278 -7.14 17.79 22.75
C ASN A 278 -5.90 17.83 23.65
N MET A 279 -4.77 17.30 23.19
CA MET A 279 -3.53 17.21 23.97
C MET A 279 -2.43 18.15 23.47
N ASP A 280 -2.51 18.60 22.22
CA ASP A 280 -1.45 19.42 21.62
C ASP A 280 -1.42 20.83 22.23
N PRO A 281 -0.25 21.31 22.73
CA PRO A 281 -0.11 22.65 23.30
C PRO A 281 -0.42 23.78 22.31
N MET A 282 -0.17 23.59 21.01
CA MET A 282 -0.42 24.59 19.98
C MET A 282 -1.91 24.94 19.87
N MET A 283 -2.78 23.99 20.21
CA MET A 283 -4.23 24.12 20.10
C MET A 283 -4.88 24.66 21.38
N ALA A 284 -4.13 24.96 22.44
CA ALA A 284 -4.68 25.30 23.76
C ALA A 284 -5.70 26.46 23.70
N ASP A 285 -5.36 27.54 22.99
CA ASP A 285 -6.20 28.75 22.91
C ASP A 285 -7.47 28.58 22.05
N VAL A 286 -7.50 27.56 21.18
CA VAL A 286 -8.60 27.32 20.23
C VAL A 286 -9.34 26.01 20.48
N ARG A 287 -8.94 25.24 21.50
CA ARG A 287 -9.45 23.89 21.78
C ARG A 287 -10.96 23.85 21.96
N GLN A 288 -11.50 24.77 22.77
CA GLN A 288 -12.94 24.84 23.06
C GLN A 288 -13.79 25.08 21.79
N LEU A 289 -13.25 25.82 20.80
CA LEU A 289 -13.91 26.04 19.52
C LEU A 289 -13.87 24.79 18.63
N LEU A 290 -12.78 24.01 18.71
CA LEU A 290 -12.58 22.80 17.91
C LEU A 290 -13.35 21.58 18.46
N GLU A 291 -13.64 21.54 19.77
CA GLU A 291 -14.44 20.47 20.39
C GLU A 291 -15.80 20.28 19.72
N GLN A 292 -16.45 21.38 19.31
CA GLN A 292 -17.76 21.34 18.63
C GLN A 292 -17.68 20.73 17.22
N LEU A 293 -16.48 20.76 16.60
CA LEU A 293 -16.24 20.31 15.23
C LEU A 293 -15.72 18.86 15.16
N HIS A 294 -15.50 18.21 16.30
CA HIS A 294 -15.08 16.81 16.42
C HIS A 294 -13.78 16.43 15.67
N PHE A 295 -12.90 17.39 15.42
CA PHE A 295 -11.58 17.12 14.83
C PHE A 295 -10.61 16.58 15.88
N GLN A 296 -9.87 15.53 15.53
CA GLN A 296 -8.91 14.89 16.43
C GLN A 296 -7.46 15.02 15.98
N SER A 297 -7.20 15.01 14.67
CA SER A 297 -5.86 15.21 14.13
C SER A 297 -5.87 16.17 12.95
N ILE A 298 -4.77 16.92 12.79
CA ILE A 298 -4.62 17.95 11.78
C ILE A 298 -3.26 17.81 11.11
N MET A 299 -3.24 17.93 9.78
CA MET A 299 -2.02 18.05 8.99
C MET A 299 -2.10 19.33 8.16
N VAL A 300 -1.11 20.20 8.32
CA VAL A 300 -0.95 21.38 7.49
C VAL A 300 0.35 21.26 6.71
N VAL A 301 0.26 21.43 5.39
CA VAL A 301 1.39 21.39 4.49
C VAL A 301 1.48 22.72 3.74
N PRO A 302 2.60 23.46 3.84
CA PRO A 302 2.74 24.72 3.13
C PRO A 302 2.90 24.48 1.61
N MET A 303 2.21 25.29 0.82
CA MET A 303 2.35 25.34 -0.63
C MET A 303 3.47 26.32 -0.97
N THR A 304 4.68 25.80 -1.13
CA THR A 304 5.88 26.59 -1.37
C THR A 304 6.25 26.67 -2.84
N PHE A 305 6.58 27.86 -3.30
CA PHE A 305 7.14 28.13 -4.62
C PHE A 305 8.47 28.87 -4.45
N ALA A 306 9.57 28.30 -4.95
CA ALA A 306 10.92 28.75 -4.63
C ALA A 306 11.14 28.85 -3.11
N ASN A 307 11.33 30.06 -2.58
CA ASN A 307 11.54 30.32 -1.14
C ASN A 307 10.35 31.00 -0.45
N ASP A 308 9.18 31.07 -1.11
CA ASP A 308 8.00 31.72 -0.56
C ASP A 308 6.81 30.78 -0.39
N VAL A 309 5.95 31.08 0.59
CA VAL A 309 4.74 30.32 0.91
C VAL A 309 3.56 31.04 0.27
N LEU A 310 2.98 30.45 -0.76
CA LEU A 310 1.79 30.99 -1.44
C LEU A 310 0.51 30.73 -0.65
N GLY A 311 0.52 29.68 0.17
CA GLY A 311 -0.67 29.17 0.83
C GLY A 311 -0.40 27.91 1.63
N THR A 312 -1.46 27.26 2.09
CA THR A 312 -1.37 25.98 2.80
C THR A 312 -2.45 25.01 2.33
N LEU A 313 -2.14 23.73 2.43
CA LEU A 313 -3.11 22.65 2.35
C LEU A 313 -3.36 22.14 3.77
N CYS A 314 -4.62 22.10 4.20
CA CYS A 314 -5.01 21.75 5.56
C CYS A 314 -5.98 20.56 5.54
N LEU A 315 -5.61 19.47 6.23
CA LEU A 315 -6.43 18.27 6.39
C LEU A 315 -6.80 18.11 7.87
N LYS A 316 -8.10 17.96 8.15
CA LYS A 316 -8.63 17.70 9.49
C LYS A 316 -9.38 16.36 9.49
N THR A 317 -9.10 15.51 10.48
CA THR A 317 -9.71 14.17 10.56
C THR A 317 -10.21 13.86 11.98
N ALA A 318 -11.23 13.00 12.09
CA ALA A 318 -11.70 12.45 13.37
C ALA A 318 -10.95 11.17 13.81
N ARG A 319 -9.78 10.88 13.23
CA ARG A 319 -9.03 9.67 13.56
C ARG A 319 -8.48 9.76 15.00
N VAL A 320 -8.99 8.91 15.87
CA VAL A 320 -8.49 8.74 17.25
C VAL A 320 -7.23 7.89 17.24
N ASN A 321 -6.15 8.35 17.87
CA ASN A 321 -4.91 7.58 18.09
C ASN A 321 -4.24 6.99 16.82
N LYS A 322 -4.58 7.50 15.63
CA LYS A 322 -4.00 7.05 14.36
C LYS A 322 -3.32 8.24 13.67
N PRO A 323 -2.00 8.44 13.89
CA PRO A 323 -1.29 9.55 13.28
C PRO A 323 -1.21 9.38 11.76
N PHE A 324 -1.01 10.50 11.05
CA PHE A 324 -0.69 10.48 9.63
C PHE A 324 0.57 9.65 9.38
N THR A 325 0.49 8.73 8.43
CA THR A 325 1.61 7.90 8.01
C THR A 325 2.61 8.73 7.20
N GLN A 326 3.87 8.33 7.18
CA GLN A 326 4.88 9.04 6.38
C GLN A 326 4.52 9.09 4.88
N ALA A 327 3.84 8.07 4.36
CA ALA A 327 3.34 8.03 2.98
C ALA A 327 2.29 9.12 2.74
N GLU A 328 1.29 9.26 3.62
CA GLU A 328 0.26 10.32 3.53
C GLU A 328 0.89 11.73 3.59
N VAL A 329 1.85 11.92 4.49
CA VAL A 329 2.56 13.20 4.62
C VAL A 329 3.37 13.51 3.35
N ASN A 330 4.10 12.52 2.81
CA ASN A 330 4.87 12.68 1.58
C ASN A 330 3.98 12.97 0.36
N PHE A 331 2.86 12.26 0.24
CA PHE A 331 1.85 12.50 -0.79
C PHE A 331 1.35 13.95 -0.75
N CYS A 332 0.90 14.43 0.42
CA CYS A 332 0.44 15.82 0.56
C CYS A 332 1.56 16.83 0.30
N THR A 333 2.81 16.51 0.64
CA THR A 333 3.96 17.38 0.35
C THR A 333 4.19 17.53 -1.16
N VAL A 334 4.10 16.43 -1.92
CA VAL A 334 4.25 16.49 -3.38
C VAL A 334 3.09 17.24 -4.02
N VAL A 335 1.86 16.96 -3.58
CA VAL A 335 0.66 17.66 -4.06
C VAL A 335 0.72 19.16 -3.73
N ALA A 336 1.15 19.55 -2.54
CA ALA A 336 1.29 20.96 -2.15
C ALA A 336 2.29 21.71 -3.04
N ARG A 337 3.43 21.08 -3.39
CA ARG A 337 4.41 21.67 -4.31
C ARG A 337 3.87 21.81 -5.73
N ALA A 338 3.19 20.79 -6.22
CA ALA A 338 2.53 20.83 -7.53
C ALA A 338 1.46 21.93 -7.58
N SER A 339 0.64 22.02 -6.53
CA SER A 339 -0.41 23.03 -6.38
C SER A 339 0.18 24.44 -6.34
N ALA A 340 1.31 24.64 -5.65
CA ALA A 340 2.01 25.92 -5.60
C ALA A 340 2.46 26.38 -7.00
N ASN A 341 3.03 25.47 -7.80
CA ASN A 341 3.43 25.77 -9.18
C ASN A 341 2.21 26.14 -10.05
N ALA A 342 1.13 25.36 -9.96
CA ALA A 342 -0.13 25.61 -10.66
C ALA A 342 -0.67 27.01 -10.35
N LEU A 343 -0.80 27.28 -9.06
CA LEU A 343 -1.40 28.47 -8.51
C LEU A 343 -0.58 29.69 -8.91
N LYS A 344 0.76 29.60 -8.84
CA LYS A 344 1.65 30.68 -9.29
C LYS A 344 1.46 30.97 -10.77
N ASN A 345 1.43 29.93 -11.62
CA ASN A 345 1.25 30.10 -13.06
C ASN A 345 -0.10 30.73 -13.40
N ALA A 346 -1.18 30.26 -12.76
CA ALA A 346 -2.52 30.78 -13.00
C ALA A 346 -2.69 32.23 -12.50
N LEU A 347 -2.14 32.57 -11.32
CA LEU A 347 -2.11 33.94 -10.81
C LEU A 347 -1.28 34.89 -11.70
N LEU A 348 -0.13 34.44 -12.20
CA LEU A 348 0.68 35.21 -13.15
C LEU A 348 -0.08 35.45 -14.46
N HIS A 349 -0.73 34.42 -14.99
CA HIS A 349 -1.52 34.54 -16.21
C HIS A 349 -2.69 35.52 -16.04
N LYS A 350 -3.41 35.46 -14.91
CA LYS A 350 -4.48 36.40 -14.57
C LYS A 350 -3.97 37.85 -14.53
N ARG A 351 -2.82 38.10 -13.89
CA ARG A 351 -2.17 39.43 -13.84
C ARG A 351 -1.81 39.95 -15.23
N VAL A 352 -1.28 39.10 -16.11
CA VAL A 352 -0.96 39.47 -17.50
C VAL A 352 -2.22 39.86 -18.28
N LEU A 353 -3.31 39.10 -18.13
CA LEU A 353 -4.58 39.41 -18.78
C LEU A 353 -5.18 40.74 -18.27
N GLU A 354 -5.17 40.96 -16.95
CA GLU A 354 -5.65 42.21 -16.33
C GLU A 354 -4.84 43.42 -16.83
N GLN A 355 -3.51 43.31 -16.90
CA GLN A 355 -2.66 44.37 -17.43
C GLN A 355 -2.95 44.64 -18.91
N ALA A 356 -3.17 43.59 -19.71
CA ALA A 356 -3.51 43.73 -21.13
C ALA A 356 -4.88 44.42 -21.31
N SER A 357 -5.87 44.13 -20.46
CA SER A 357 -7.17 44.82 -20.51
C SER A 357 -7.05 46.29 -20.11
N ILE A 358 -6.29 46.60 -19.05
CA ILE A 358 -6.05 47.98 -18.61
C ILE A 358 -5.36 48.78 -19.74
N ASN A 359 -4.28 48.24 -20.31
CA ASN A 359 -3.55 48.91 -21.39
C ASN A 359 -4.43 49.15 -22.63
N ARG A 360 -5.30 48.21 -22.99
CA ARG A 360 -6.27 48.39 -24.09
C ARG A 360 -7.26 49.51 -23.80
N GLU A 361 -7.81 49.54 -22.58
CA GLU A 361 -8.75 50.59 -22.17
C GLU A 361 -8.08 51.98 -22.17
N THR A 362 -6.84 52.07 -21.66
CA THR A 362 -6.06 53.31 -21.70
C THR A 362 -5.78 53.75 -23.13
N GLY A 363 -5.40 52.82 -24.02
CA GLY A 363 -5.18 53.12 -25.45
C GLY A 363 -6.44 53.61 -26.15
N GLN A 364 -7.60 52.99 -25.89
CA GLN A 364 -8.88 53.43 -26.44
C GLN A 364 -9.27 54.83 -25.95
N LYS A 365 -9.09 55.12 -24.66
CA LYS A 365 -9.36 56.46 -24.09
C LYS A 365 -8.45 57.54 -24.69
N LEU A 366 -7.18 57.23 -24.92
CA LEU A 366 -6.26 58.15 -25.60
C LEU A 366 -6.66 58.40 -27.05
N SER A 367 -7.04 57.36 -27.79
CA SER A 367 -7.52 57.49 -29.18
C SER A 367 -8.77 58.36 -29.25
N THR A 368 -9.76 58.15 -28.38
CA THR A 368 -10.97 58.97 -28.38
C THR A 368 -10.71 60.42 -27.98
N LEU A 369 -9.77 60.68 -27.06
CA LEU A 369 -9.37 62.06 -26.73
C LEU A 369 -8.63 62.77 -27.87
N LEU A 370 -7.78 62.04 -28.61
CA LEU A 370 -7.11 62.56 -29.80
C LEU A 370 -8.10 62.85 -30.93
N ASP A 371 -9.06 61.95 -31.19
CA ASP A 371 -10.11 62.15 -32.20
C ASP A 371 -11.07 63.30 -31.84
N GLN A 372 -11.29 63.57 -30.55
CA GLN A 372 -12.10 64.69 -30.04
C GLN A 372 -11.34 66.02 -29.98
N SER A 373 -10.03 66.03 -30.28
CA SER A 373 -9.20 67.24 -30.25
C SER A 373 -8.55 67.54 -31.61
N PRO A 374 -9.31 67.81 -32.70
CA PRO A 374 -8.72 68.02 -34.03
C PRO A 374 -7.89 69.32 -34.15
N ASP A 375 -8.06 70.28 -33.23
CA ASP A 375 -7.64 71.68 -33.43
C ASP A 375 -6.34 72.11 -32.75
N LEU A 376 -5.51 71.20 -32.23
CA LEU A 376 -4.23 71.61 -31.59
C LEU A 376 -2.99 71.59 -32.51
N ILE A 377 -3.15 71.32 -33.82
CA ILE A 377 -2.02 71.26 -34.76
C ILE A 377 -2.31 72.07 -36.05
N VAL A 378 -2.70 73.34 -35.94
CA VAL A 378 -2.50 74.31 -37.05
C VAL A 378 -2.31 75.74 -36.52
N THR A 379 -1.32 76.02 -35.69
CA THR A 379 -0.80 77.41 -35.56
C THR A 379 0.65 77.43 -35.05
N THR A 380 1.56 76.85 -35.80
CA THR A 380 3.00 77.18 -35.68
C THR A 380 3.65 76.99 -37.04
N ASP A 381 3.21 77.78 -38.02
CA ASP A 381 4.08 78.21 -39.10
C ASP A 381 3.51 79.50 -39.72
N MET A 382 4.23 80.59 -39.41
CA MET A 382 4.51 81.80 -40.20
C MET A 382 3.38 82.77 -40.57
#